data_AF-A0A199W6L4-F1
#
_entry.id   AF-A0A199W6L4-F1
#
_cell.length_a   1.000
_cell.length_b   1.000
_cell.length_c   1.000
_cell.angle_alpha   90.00
_cell.angle_beta   90.00
_cell.angle_gamma   90.00
#
_symmetry.space_group_name_H-M   'P 1'
#
loop_
_entity.id
_entity.type
_entity.pdbx_description
1 polymer ?
#
loop_
_entity_poly.entity_id
_entity_poly.type
_entity_poly.pdbx_seq_one_letter_code
_entity_poly.pdbx_strand_id
1 'polypeptide(L)'
;MLQLGFLDVYLWAEGKNVRVSDCFTRGSWNWTKILGKEVGQLQGVLPCISELKEMILRFTVEDRPDLLHWRWSTDGHFSIKSTYSALTDGGARDARCSKIWNLKVPLKVKVFSWLVLKKRVLTRDILCKRRW
;
A
#
# COMPACT_ATOMS: atom_id res chain seq x y z
N MET A 1 4.86 4.07 -3.02
CA MET A 1 4.76 5.46 -2.52
C MET A 1 4.16 6.39 -3.56
N LEU A 2 4.69 6.42 -4.79
CA LEU A 2 4.12 7.25 -5.87
C LEU A 2 2.64 6.96 -6.17
N GLN A 3 2.23 5.69 -6.25
CA GLN A 3 0.82 5.30 -6.45
C GLN A 3 -0.15 5.80 -5.35
N LEU A 4 0.35 6.03 -4.12
CA LEU A 4 -0.49 6.41 -2.98
C LEU A 4 -0.52 7.93 -2.75
N GLY A 5 0.53 8.66 -3.14
CA GLY A 5 0.63 10.11 -2.96
C GLY A 5 0.41 10.93 -4.24
N PHE A 6 0.69 10.36 -5.41
CA PHE A 6 0.65 11.06 -6.70
C PHE A 6 0.02 10.14 -7.76
N LEU A 7 -1.26 9.79 -7.56
CA LEU A 7 -1.97 8.86 -8.43
C LEU A 7 -2.06 9.37 -9.87
N ASP A 8 -2.33 10.67 -10.04
CA ASP A 8 -2.42 11.30 -11.36
C ASP A 8 -1.08 11.22 -12.08
N VAL A 9 0.01 11.64 -11.43
CA VAL A 9 1.36 11.58 -12.01
C VAL A 9 1.75 10.14 -12.37
N TYR A 10 1.38 9.15 -11.56
CA TYR A 10 1.65 7.74 -11.84
C TYR A 10 0.85 7.19 -13.04
N LEU A 11 -0.40 7.61 -13.21
CA LEU A 11 -1.22 7.18 -14.35
C LEU A 11 -0.61 7.66 -15.67
N TRP A 12 -0.14 8.90 -15.70
CA TRP A 12 0.40 9.57 -16.87
C TRP A 12 1.87 9.26 -17.19
N ALA A 13 2.63 8.71 -16.24
CA ALA A 13 4.03 8.34 -16.48
C ALA A 13 4.13 7.22 -17.53
N GLU A 14 4.78 7.50 -18.66
CA GLU A 14 5.11 6.47 -19.67
C GLU A 14 6.20 5.50 -19.16
N GLY A 15 7.12 5.99 -18.33
CA GLY A 15 8.31 5.26 -17.88
C GLY A 15 8.11 4.33 -16.69
N LYS A 16 7.03 3.52 -16.63
CA LYS A 16 6.68 2.72 -15.43
C LYS A 16 7.72 1.65 -15.06
N ASN A 17 8.50 1.16 -16.04
CA ASN A 17 9.51 0.11 -15.86
C ASN A 17 10.96 0.61 -16.06
N VAL A 18 11.18 1.92 -16.05
CA VAL A 18 12.53 2.47 -16.25
C VAL A 18 13.31 2.40 -14.95
N ARG A 19 14.58 1.99 -15.00
CA ARG A 19 15.46 1.96 -13.83
C ARG A 19 15.80 3.39 -13.41
N VAL A 20 15.91 3.61 -12.10
CA VAL A 20 16.33 4.91 -11.55
C VAL A 20 17.72 5.31 -12.08
N SER A 21 18.63 4.34 -12.21
CA SER A 21 19.97 4.52 -12.80
C SER A 21 19.92 5.10 -14.21
N ASP A 22 18.90 4.77 -15.00
CA ASP A 22 18.79 5.18 -16.39
C ASP A 22 18.08 6.55 -16.52
N CYS A 23 17.48 7.02 -15.44
CA CYS A 23 16.76 8.30 -15.32
C CYS A 23 17.56 9.37 -14.58
N PHE A 24 18.60 8.99 -13.85
CA PHE A 24 19.47 9.90 -13.10
C PHE A 24 20.85 9.92 -13.74
N THR A 25 21.18 11.00 -14.45
CA THR A 25 22.46 11.13 -15.16
C THR A 25 23.16 12.41 -14.71
N ARG A 26 24.45 12.30 -14.34
CA ARG A 26 25.32 13.44 -14.01
C ARG A 26 24.72 14.41 -12.97
N GLY A 27 24.04 13.88 -11.95
CA GLY A 27 23.44 14.69 -10.88
C GLY A 27 22.11 15.35 -11.22
N SER A 28 21.51 15.04 -12.37
CA SER A 28 20.21 15.60 -12.80
C SER A 28 19.24 14.51 -13.24
N TRP A 29 17.96 14.72 -12.91
CA TRP A 29 16.86 13.82 -13.27
C TRP A 29 16.35 14.10 -14.68
N ASN A 30 16.29 13.05 -15.51
CA ASN A 30 15.76 13.11 -16.86
C ASN A 30 14.23 12.97 -16.86
N TRP A 31 13.54 14.08 -16.57
CA TRP A 31 12.08 14.12 -16.44
C TRP A 31 11.34 13.76 -17.72
N THR A 32 11.91 14.01 -18.91
CA THR A 32 11.26 13.67 -20.19
C THR A 32 11.21 12.17 -20.42
N LYS A 33 12.15 11.40 -19.83
CA LYS A 33 12.15 9.93 -19.86
C LYS A 33 11.21 9.32 -18.82
N ILE A 34 11.04 9.99 -17.68
CA ILE A 34 10.17 9.54 -16.57
C ILE A 34 8.69 9.80 -16.90
N LEU A 35 8.40 11.01 -17.36
CA LEU A 35 7.04 11.53 -17.53
C LEU A 35 6.57 11.50 -18.99
N GLY A 36 7.46 11.39 -19.98
CA GLY A 36 7.11 11.49 -21.40
C GLY A 36 7.11 12.94 -21.90
N LYS A 37 7.15 13.13 -23.23
CA LYS A 37 7.30 14.45 -23.87
C LYS A 37 6.06 15.35 -23.74
N GLU A 38 4.88 14.80 -23.47
CA GLU A 38 3.60 15.51 -23.55
C GLU A 38 3.09 16.09 -22.22
N VAL A 39 3.80 15.86 -21.12
CA VAL A 39 3.34 16.25 -19.79
C VAL A 39 3.31 17.77 -19.56
N GLY A 40 3.97 18.55 -20.42
CA GLY A 40 3.90 20.01 -20.41
C GLY A 40 2.58 20.62 -20.92
N GLN A 41 1.68 19.84 -21.54
CA GLN A 41 0.47 20.37 -22.17
C GLN A 41 -0.81 20.30 -21.31
N LEU A 42 -0.79 19.59 -20.18
CA LEU A 42 -1.98 19.41 -19.32
C LEU A 42 -1.91 20.36 -18.12
N GLN A 43 -2.63 21.49 -18.20
CA GLN A 43 -2.63 22.54 -17.18
C GLN A 43 -2.98 22.06 -15.76
N GLY A 44 -3.69 20.94 -15.60
CA GLY A 44 -4.07 20.39 -14.30
C GLY A 44 -2.97 19.57 -13.58
N VAL A 45 -1.97 19.06 -14.29
CA VAL A 45 -0.97 18.12 -13.72
C VAL A 45 0.33 18.84 -13.32
N LEU A 46 0.54 20.05 -13.83
CA LEU A 46 1.71 20.90 -13.54
C LEU A 46 1.99 21.09 -12.03
N PRO A 47 0.98 21.40 -11.18
CA PRO A 47 1.20 21.60 -9.75
C PRO A 47 1.71 20.33 -9.05
N CYS A 48 1.10 19.18 -9.33
CA CYS A 48 1.51 17.90 -8.74
C CYS A 48 2.93 17.49 -9.17
N ILE A 49 3.32 17.81 -10.40
CA ILE A 49 4.68 17.54 -10.89
C ILE A 49 5.69 18.46 -10.22
N SER A 50 5.35 19.73 -9.99
CA SER A 50 6.24 20.63 -9.26
C SER A 50 6.47 20.17 -7.82
N GLU A 51 5.41 19.71 -7.14
CA GLU A 51 5.53 19.15 -5.79
C GLU A 51 6.38 17.88 -5.76
N LEU A 52 6.19 16.99 -6.73
CA LEU A 52 6.99 15.78 -6.88
C LEU A 52 8.47 16.10 -7.17
N LYS A 53 8.75 17.11 -8.01
CA LYS A 53 10.11 17.58 -8.30
C LYS A 53 10.78 18.12 -7.04
N GLU A 54 10.10 18.98 -6.30
CA GLU A 54 10.59 19.51 -5.02
C GLU A 54 10.85 18.39 -4.01
N MET A 55 9.96 17.40 -3.92
CA MET A 55 10.14 16.26 -3.03
C MET A 55 11.37 15.43 -3.41
N ILE A 56 11.58 15.17 -4.71
CA ILE A 56 12.71 14.37 -5.19
C ILE A 56 14.03 15.13 -5.08
N LEU A 57 14.03 16.45 -5.28
CA LEU A 57 15.23 17.29 -5.10
C LEU A 57 15.75 17.30 -3.65
N ARG A 58 14.86 17.07 -2.67
CA ARG A 58 15.26 16.90 -1.25
C ARG A 58 16.02 15.60 -0.99
N PHE A 59 15.96 14.63 -1.90
CA PHE A 59 16.70 13.38 -1.77
C PHE A 59 18.03 13.46 -2.52
N THR A 60 19.13 13.37 -1.78
CA THR A 60 20.48 13.21 -2.34
C THR A 60 20.72 11.74 -2.67
N VAL A 61 20.85 11.44 -3.96
CA VAL A 61 21.27 10.11 -4.42
C VAL A 61 22.75 9.97 -4.15
N GLU A 62 23.12 9.14 -3.18
CA GLU A 62 24.52 8.79 -2.90
C GLU A 62 24.93 7.56 -3.71
N ASP A 63 26.20 7.51 -4.12
CA ASP A 63 26.80 6.34 -4.79
C ASP A 63 27.18 5.27 -3.76
N ARG A 64 26.16 4.74 -3.07
CA ARG A 64 26.30 3.63 -2.11
C ARG A 64 25.48 2.45 -2.60
N PRO A 65 25.88 1.21 -2.26
CA PRO A 65 25.08 0.04 -2.59
C PRO A 65 23.70 0.14 -1.94
N ASP A 66 22.66 -0.17 -2.71
CA ASP A 66 21.28 -0.21 -2.22
C ASP A 66 21.15 -1.18 -1.04
N LEU A 67 20.53 -0.71 0.05
CA LEU A 67 20.25 -1.52 1.23
C LEU A 67 18.79 -1.94 1.23
N LEU A 68 18.56 -3.25 1.34
CA LEU A 68 17.21 -3.80 1.43
C LEU A 68 16.66 -3.60 2.83
N HIS A 69 15.68 -2.71 2.97
CA HIS A 69 15.05 -2.40 4.25
C HIS A 69 13.69 -3.08 4.38
N TRP A 70 13.51 -3.83 5.46
CA TRP A 70 12.26 -4.51 5.76
C TRP A 70 11.24 -3.56 6.39
N ARG A 71 10.26 -3.13 5.60
CA ARG A 71 9.23 -2.15 6.01
C ARG A 71 8.41 -2.55 7.25
N TRP A 72 8.29 -3.84 7.54
CA TRP A 72 7.46 -4.34 8.65
C TRP A 72 8.26 -4.59 9.94
N SER A 73 9.52 -4.13 9.99
CA SER A 73 10.32 -4.07 11.22
C SER A 73 10.78 -2.64 11.45
N THR A 74 10.78 -2.21 12.72
CA THR A 74 11.34 -0.92 13.15
C THR A 74 12.84 -0.83 12.91
N ASP A 75 13.51 -1.98 12.88
CA ASP A 75 14.96 -2.10 12.83
C ASP A 75 15.44 -2.31 11.40
N GLY A 76 14.51 -2.37 10.43
CA GLY A 76 14.81 -2.62 9.01
C GLY A 76 15.24 -4.03 8.65
N HIS A 77 15.44 -4.90 9.64
CA HIS A 77 15.87 -6.27 9.41
C HIS A 77 14.70 -7.20 9.13
N PHE A 78 14.91 -8.12 8.19
CA PHE A 78 13.98 -9.21 7.95
C PHE A 78 13.96 -10.16 9.15
N SER A 79 12.75 -10.53 9.58
CA SER A 79 12.56 -11.58 10.58
C SER A 79 11.28 -12.34 10.27
N ILE A 80 11.33 -13.66 10.37
CA ILE A 80 10.16 -14.54 10.21
C ILE A 80 8.99 -14.04 11.06
N LYS A 81 9.25 -13.59 12.29
CA LYS A 81 8.23 -13.03 13.19
C LYS A 81 7.53 -11.81 12.59
N SER A 82 8.31 -10.85 12.07
CA SER A 82 7.76 -9.64 11.44
C SER A 82 7.00 -9.95 10.15
N THR A 83 7.47 -10.93 9.37
CA THR A 83 6.78 -11.41 8.16
C THR A 83 5.45 -12.05 8.50
N TYR A 84 5.42 -12.98 9.44
CA TYR A 84 4.18 -13.60 9.88
C TYR A 84 3.22 -12.58 10.49
N SER A 85 3.73 -11.63 11.28
CA SER A 85 2.91 -10.55 11.83
C SER A 85 2.27 -9.73 10.71
N ALA A 86 3.03 -9.33 9.69
CA ALA A 86 2.50 -8.56 8.56
C ALA A 86 1.47 -9.35 7.73
N LEU A 87 1.70 -10.65 7.52
CA LEU A 87 0.78 -11.53 6.79
C LEU A 87 -0.50 -11.83 7.58
N THR A 88 -0.39 -12.01 8.89
CA THR A 88 -1.54 -12.37 9.76
C THR A 88 -2.33 -11.17 10.24
N ASP A 89 -1.77 -9.96 10.21
CA ASP A 89 -2.49 -8.74 10.61
C ASP A 89 -3.60 -8.36 9.61
N GLY A 90 -3.57 -8.90 8.38
CA GLY A 90 -4.73 -9.02 7.48
C GLY A 90 -5.47 -7.73 7.12
N GLY A 91 -4.96 -6.56 7.48
CA GLY A 91 -5.64 -5.28 7.37
C GLY A 91 -6.82 -5.18 8.35
N ALA A 92 -6.59 -4.48 9.46
CA ALA A 92 -7.55 -4.17 10.53
C ALA A 92 -7.99 -5.37 11.38
N ARG A 93 -7.33 -5.52 12.53
CA ARG A 93 -7.88 -6.26 13.68
C ARG A 93 -9.18 -5.56 14.08
N ASP A 94 -10.32 -6.14 13.72
CA ASP A 94 -11.61 -5.63 14.19
C ASP A 94 -11.63 -5.76 15.72
N ALA A 95 -11.50 -4.62 16.42
CA ALA A 95 -11.46 -4.57 17.88
C ALA A 95 -12.70 -5.23 18.50
N ARG A 96 -13.81 -5.31 17.77
CA ARG A 96 -15.03 -6.00 18.20
C ARG A 96 -14.87 -7.53 18.21
N CYS A 97 -14.09 -8.11 17.30
CA CYS A 97 -13.77 -9.54 17.31
C CYS A 97 -13.02 -9.93 18.59
N SER A 98 -12.06 -9.11 19.04
CA SER A 98 -11.28 -9.38 20.25
C SER A 98 -12.16 -9.45 21.50
N LYS A 99 -13.15 -8.55 21.61
CA LYS A 99 -14.11 -8.54 22.73
C LYS A 99 -14.92 -9.85 22.82
N ILE A 100 -15.33 -10.43 21.69
CA ILE A 100 -16.09 -11.70 21.67
C ILE A 100 -15.30 -12.84 22.31
N TRP A 101 -13.99 -12.91 22.05
CA TRP A 101 -13.14 -13.97 22.55
C TRP A 101 -12.83 -13.84 24.05
N ASN A 102 -12.86 -12.62 24.59
CA ASN A 102 -12.64 -12.34 26.01
C ASN A 102 -13.87 -12.55 26.91
N LEU A 103 -15.07 -12.70 26.34
CA LEU A 103 -16.29 -12.93 27.13
C LEU A 103 -16.27 -14.31 27.81
N LYS A 104 -16.77 -14.40 29.06
CA LYS A 104 -16.98 -15.67 29.77
C LYS A 104 -18.29 -16.34 29.32
N VAL A 105 -18.38 -16.68 28.03
CA VAL A 105 -19.53 -17.36 27.44
C VAL A 105 -19.09 -18.66 26.74
N PRO A 106 -19.99 -19.65 26.57
CA PRO A 106 -19.68 -20.88 25.86
C PRO A 106 -19.19 -20.62 24.42
N LEU A 107 -18.28 -21.47 23.94
CA LEU A 107 -17.65 -21.32 22.61
C LEU A 107 -18.67 -21.23 21.47
N LYS A 108 -19.78 -21.98 21.56
CA LYS A 108 -20.87 -21.94 20.57
C LYS A 108 -21.43 -20.53 20.38
N VAL A 109 -21.58 -19.78 21.49
CA VAL A 109 -22.08 -18.40 21.47
C VAL A 109 -21.03 -17.48 20.86
N LYS A 110 -19.75 -17.64 21.20
CA LYS A 110 -18.65 -16.85 20.62
C LYS A 110 -18.57 -17.00 19.10
N VAL A 111 -18.64 -18.24 18.61
CA VAL A 111 -18.59 -18.54 17.17
C VAL A 111 -19.80 -17.93 16.46
N PHE A 112 -21.00 -18.05 17.04
CA PHE A 112 -22.20 -17.43 16.48
C PHE A 112 -22.08 -15.89 16.43
N SER A 113 -21.68 -15.24 17.53
CA SER A 113 -21.47 -13.79 17.58
C SER A 113 -20.41 -13.32 16.58
N TRP A 114 -19.33 -14.08 16.39
CA TRP A 114 -18.31 -13.78 15.39
C TRP A 114 -18.85 -13.84 13.95
N LEU A 115 -19.68 -14.83 13.63
CA LEU A 115 -20.37 -14.93 12.33
C LEU A 115 -21.37 -13.79 12.12
N VAL A 116 -22.10 -13.39 13.16
CA VAL A 116 -23.00 -12.22 13.14
C VAL A 116 -22.22 -10.96 12.83
N LEU A 117 -21.11 -10.73 13.54
CA LEU A 117 -20.25 -9.56 13.35
C LEU A 117 -19.70 -9.47 11.92
N LYS A 118 -19.36 -10.62 11.33
CA LYS A 118 -18.89 -10.72 9.94
C LYS A 118 -20.03 -10.72 8.90
N LYS A 119 -21.30 -10.65 9.32
CA LYS A 119 -22.50 -10.81 8.46
C LYS A 119 -22.47 -12.10 7.61
N ARG A 120 -21.96 -13.19 8.19
CA ARG A 120 -21.78 -14.50 7.55
C ARG A 120 -22.67 -15.60 8.14
N VAL A 121 -23.63 -15.25 9.00
CA VAL A 121 -24.63 -16.21 9.51
C VAL A 121 -25.45 -16.74 8.34
N LEU A 122 -25.70 -18.05 8.30
CA LEU A 122 -26.57 -18.67 7.30
C LEU A 122 -28.03 -18.41 7.67
N THR A 123 -28.49 -17.17 7.51
CA THR A 123 -29.92 -16.88 7.54
C THR A 123 -30.58 -17.31 6.24
N ARG A 124 -31.89 -17.56 6.28
CA ARG A 124 -32.71 -17.99 5.13
C ARG A 124 -32.51 -17.09 3.90
N ASP A 125 -32.33 -15.78 4.13
CA ASP A 125 -32.11 -14.78 3.07
C ASP A 125 -30.76 -14.95 2.37
N ILE A 126 -29.73 -15.34 3.12
CA ILE A 126 -28.36 -15.57 2.60
C ILE A 126 -28.30 -16.89 1.82
N LEU A 127 -29.06 -17.90 2.25
CA LEU A 127 -29.20 -19.17 1.52
C LEU A 127 -29.93 -18.94 0.18
N CYS A 128 -31.06 -18.25 0.18
CA CYS A 128 -31.77 -17.86 -1.05
C CYS A 128 -30.87 -17.07 -2.01
N LYS A 129 -30.08 -16.10 -1.51
CA LYS A 129 -29.12 -15.35 -2.34
C LYS A 129 -28.02 -16.22 -2.95
N ARG A 130 -27.64 -17.31 -2.29
CA ARG A 130 -26.61 -18.24 -2.77
C ARG A 130 -27.17 -19.31 -3.72
N ARG A 131 -28.49 -19.33 -3.97
CA ARG A 131 -29.18 -20.36 -4.77
C ARG A 131 -28.90 -21.79 -4.25
N TRP A 132 -28.80 -21.92 -2.93
CA TRP A 132 -28.77 -23.21 -2.25
C TRP A 132 -30.19 -23.71 -2.04
#